data_AF-A0A151QXV2-F1
#
_entry.id   AF-A0A151QXV2-F1
#
_cell.length_a   1.000
_cell.length_b   1.000
_cell.length_c   1.000
_cell.angle_alpha   90.00
_cell.angle_beta   90.00
_cell.angle_gamma   90.00
#
_symmetry.space_group_name_H-M   'P 1'
#
loop_
_entity.id
_entity.type
_entity.pdbx_description
1 polymer ?
#
loop_
_entity_poly.entity_id
_entity_poly.type
_entity_poly.pdbx_seq_one_letter_code
_entity_poly.pdbx_strand_id
1 'polypeptide(L)'
;MSFISWNCQGLGNPCAVPTLKDLIRTYHPDVIFLCETKVHARRLEDIRVALNFDSSFAVDSSGRSGGLALLWKQPYSCHLINYFPHFINVSVTHPKKPTWRLTGFYGYPERNRRKDSWDLLRYLAQDNSLPWCVIGDFNDILSNQDKRGLIEHPTWLLRGFREAVMDSELVDIPLEGYNFTWTKSRGSPTQVEERLDRAMATQSWLNQFPDSRLINAVAARFENAWLDEPGLSPLVEASWHRGHFPDILDRLKSCSKDMDEWGRQLRLRFRAPIDACRRQLLELREKHDANFVSAFLEAQERLSTLLAREETFWKQRAKVYWLKNGDKNTKFFHAMASERKKKNLIQRLTKLDGTIVICIGNGLRIKPWIDPWMRQQGKPYVTSLPPAGYEETRIANLIDFENGTWKFDLINRIFNQRDVDAIKDIPLLQLDEADTLTWNLNRKGSYSVKSAYYLIMESLLCNSISRLPGDWKKLWALPIPHNMKIFLWSLLRDCLPSRQCLQQKGVPCTSLCPHCEAAQESNWHIFFGCQEAQIVW
;
A
#
# COMPACT_ATOMS: atom_id res chain seq x y z
N MET A 1 -13.88 19.95 14.86
CA MET A 1 -13.18 19.17 13.82
C MET A 1 -11.86 18.71 14.39
N SER A 2 -11.54 17.43 14.29
CA SER A 2 -10.21 16.88 14.58
C SER A 2 -9.52 16.54 13.25
N PHE A 3 -8.21 16.83 13.17
CA PHE A 3 -7.43 16.65 11.96
C PHE A 3 -6.08 15.99 12.28
N ILE A 4 -5.65 15.03 11.45
CA ILE A 4 -4.32 14.43 11.53
C ILE A 4 -3.57 14.64 10.22
N SER A 5 -2.37 15.21 10.30
CA SER A 5 -1.37 15.15 9.23
C SER A 5 -0.31 14.12 9.60
N TRP A 6 0.05 13.24 8.66
CA TRP A 6 1.11 12.26 8.89
C TRP A 6 1.94 11.98 7.65
N ASN A 7 3.26 12.22 7.73
CA ASN A 7 4.23 11.62 6.82
C ASN A 7 4.38 10.12 7.16
N CYS A 8 3.69 9.29 6.38
CA CYS A 8 3.60 7.86 6.64
C CYS A 8 4.77 7.03 6.06
N GLN A 9 5.66 7.68 5.28
CA GLN A 9 6.84 7.09 4.65
C GLN A 9 6.58 5.81 3.82
N GLY A 10 5.33 5.57 3.44
CA GLY A 10 4.88 4.48 2.60
C GLY A 10 3.83 3.60 3.28
N LEU A 11 2.59 3.64 2.75
CA LEU A 11 1.49 2.78 3.18
C LEU A 11 1.68 1.30 2.78
N GLY A 12 2.71 1.01 1.98
CA GLY A 12 3.15 -0.36 1.71
C GLY A 12 3.89 -1.04 2.87
N ASN A 13 4.31 -0.27 3.89
CA ASN A 13 4.96 -0.81 5.08
C ASN A 13 3.93 -1.59 5.93
N PRO A 14 4.22 -2.85 6.33
CA PRO A 14 3.32 -3.66 7.15
C PRO A 14 2.84 -2.97 8.44
N CYS A 15 3.64 -2.06 9.00
CA CYS A 15 3.31 -1.34 10.23
C CYS A 15 2.53 -0.04 10.00
N ALA A 16 2.48 0.51 8.78
CA ALA A 16 1.90 1.83 8.52
C ALA A 16 0.37 1.84 8.71
N VAL A 17 -0.35 0.88 8.11
CA VAL A 17 -1.80 0.80 8.23
C VAL A 17 -2.26 0.47 9.66
N PRO A 18 -1.63 -0.46 10.42
CA PRO A 18 -1.93 -0.66 11.84
C PRO A 18 -1.72 0.60 12.68
N THR A 19 -0.61 1.33 12.47
CA THR A 19 -0.33 2.60 13.17
C THR A 19 -1.40 3.64 12.86
N LEU A 20 -1.82 3.74 11.59
CA LEU A 20 -2.91 4.63 11.19
C LEU A 20 -4.23 4.25 11.85
N LYS A 21 -4.54 2.95 11.98
CA LYS A 21 -5.73 2.48 12.70
C LYS A 21 -5.68 2.84 14.19
N ASP A 22 -4.51 2.72 14.82
CA ASP A 22 -4.31 3.12 16.21
C ASP A 22 -4.55 4.63 16.40
N LEU A 23 -3.96 5.46 15.54
CA LEU A 23 -4.20 6.91 15.53
C LEU A 23 -5.68 7.25 15.36
N ILE A 24 -6.37 6.56 14.44
CA ILE A 24 -7.80 6.76 14.20
C ILE A 24 -8.65 6.37 15.40
N ARG A 25 -8.31 5.28 16.08
CA ARG A 25 -9.01 4.82 17.28
C ARG A 25 -8.76 5.71 18.48
N THR A 26 -7.55 6.26 18.59
CA THR A 26 -7.14 7.07 19.75
C THR A 26 -7.67 8.49 19.64
N TYR A 27 -7.55 9.11 18.46
CA TYR A 27 -7.83 10.53 18.28
C TYR A 27 -9.13 10.82 17.53
N HIS A 28 -9.79 9.80 16.98
CA HIS A 28 -11.04 9.92 16.22
C HIS A 28 -11.04 11.11 15.23
N PRO A 29 -10.09 11.17 14.27
CA PRO A 29 -9.99 12.25 13.30
C PRO A 29 -11.21 12.30 12.38
N ASP A 30 -11.71 13.52 12.14
CA ASP A 30 -12.72 13.81 11.12
C ASP A 30 -12.09 13.83 9.72
N VAL A 31 -10.85 14.33 9.63
CA VAL A 31 -10.09 14.45 8.38
C VAL A 31 -8.63 14.03 8.60
N ILE A 32 -8.07 13.33 7.62
CA ILE A 32 -6.67 12.86 7.65
C ILE A 32 -5.99 13.27 6.35
N PHE A 33 -4.83 13.90 6.48
CA PHE A 33 -3.89 14.09 5.39
C PHE A 33 -2.68 13.17 5.57
N LEU A 34 -2.30 12.47 4.50
CA LEU A 34 -1.14 11.60 4.45
C LEU A 34 -0.20 12.07 3.33
N CYS A 35 1.09 12.18 3.65
CA CYS A 35 2.14 12.38 2.66
C CYS A 35 3.12 11.20 2.63
N GLU A 36 3.88 11.11 1.54
CA GLU A 36 4.71 9.95 1.17
C GLU A 36 3.96 8.61 1.18
N THR A 37 2.74 8.58 0.63
CA THR A 37 1.94 7.34 0.63
C THR A 37 2.62 6.19 -0.12
N LYS A 38 3.42 6.50 -1.16
CA LYS A 38 4.15 5.53 -2.02
C LYS A 38 3.27 4.39 -2.55
N VAL A 39 1.97 4.65 -2.68
CA VAL A 39 0.97 3.71 -3.19
C VAL A 39 0.10 4.41 -4.21
N HIS A 40 -0.35 3.66 -5.21
CA HIS A 40 -1.29 4.15 -6.21
C HIS A 40 -2.68 4.41 -5.60
N ALA A 41 -3.41 5.37 -6.17
CA ALA A 41 -4.75 5.80 -5.77
C ALA A 41 -5.73 4.63 -5.59
N ARG A 42 -5.65 3.60 -6.46
CA ARG A 42 -6.50 2.39 -6.34
C ARG A 42 -6.35 1.69 -4.99
N ARG A 43 -5.12 1.60 -4.46
CA ARG A 43 -4.87 0.96 -3.16
C ARG A 43 -5.33 1.86 -2.01
N LEU A 44 -5.38 3.17 -2.20
CA LEU A 44 -5.88 4.09 -1.19
C LEU A 44 -7.39 3.90 -0.97
N GLU A 45 -8.15 3.58 -2.02
CA GLU A 45 -9.59 3.32 -1.89
C GLU A 45 -9.87 2.11 -0.99
N ASP A 46 -9.07 1.04 -1.10
CA ASP A 46 -9.16 -0.12 -0.19
C ASP A 46 -8.86 0.28 1.26
N ILE A 47 -7.86 1.17 1.45
CA ILE A 47 -7.48 1.69 2.76
C ILE A 47 -8.60 2.58 3.32
N ARG A 48 -9.21 3.46 2.52
CA ARG A 48 -10.36 4.29 2.93
C ARG A 48 -11.49 3.42 3.49
N VAL A 49 -11.89 2.38 2.76
CA VAL A 49 -12.92 1.44 3.19
C VAL A 49 -12.51 0.75 4.49
N ALA A 50 -11.27 0.26 4.58
CA ALA A 50 -10.77 -0.43 5.78
C ALA A 50 -10.65 0.48 7.02
N LEU A 51 -10.53 1.80 6.83
CA LEU A 51 -10.46 2.80 7.89
C LEU A 51 -11.82 3.43 8.23
N ASN A 52 -12.88 3.04 7.52
CA ASN A 52 -14.25 3.53 7.71
C ASN A 52 -14.37 5.07 7.52
N PHE A 53 -13.73 5.60 6.48
CA PHE A 53 -13.88 6.99 6.05
C PHE A 53 -14.87 7.10 4.89
N ASP A 54 -15.71 8.13 4.88
CA ASP A 54 -16.78 8.26 3.89
C ASP A 54 -16.27 8.61 2.50
N SER A 55 -15.16 9.37 2.42
CA SER A 55 -14.61 9.83 1.15
C SER A 55 -13.09 9.98 1.22
N SER A 56 -12.43 9.91 0.06
CA SER A 56 -11.00 10.17 -0.05
C SER A 56 -10.61 10.77 -1.40
N PHE A 57 -9.47 11.45 -1.42
CA PHE A 57 -8.81 11.93 -2.63
C PHE A 57 -7.32 11.56 -2.57
N ALA A 58 -6.75 11.16 -3.71
CA ALA A 58 -5.38 10.69 -3.79
C ALA A 58 -4.65 11.36 -4.95
N VAL A 59 -3.40 11.73 -4.73
CA VAL A 59 -2.44 12.09 -5.78
C VAL A 59 -1.44 10.94 -5.89
N ASP A 60 -1.34 10.34 -7.08
CA ASP A 60 -0.48 9.19 -7.31
C ASP A 60 1.01 9.48 -7.03
N SER A 61 1.73 8.47 -6.54
CA SER A 61 3.18 8.53 -6.40
C SER A 61 3.89 8.40 -7.75
N SER A 62 4.93 9.18 -7.98
CA SER A 62 5.84 9.01 -9.13
C SER A 62 6.88 7.94 -8.80
N GLY A 63 6.61 6.70 -9.22
CA GLY A 63 7.47 5.55 -8.93
C GLY A 63 7.44 5.18 -7.44
N ARG A 64 8.57 5.33 -6.73
CA ARG A 64 8.69 5.08 -5.28
C ARG A 64 8.71 6.37 -4.43
N SER A 65 8.42 7.50 -5.05
CA SER A 65 8.52 8.82 -4.43
C SER A 65 7.15 9.53 -4.43
N GLY A 66 6.90 10.30 -3.38
CA GLY A 66 5.69 11.11 -3.22
C GLY A 66 4.44 10.27 -2.95
N GLY A 67 3.32 10.80 -3.42
CA GLY A 67 1.99 10.30 -3.13
C GLY A 67 1.38 11.05 -1.95
N LEU A 68 0.21 11.66 -2.19
CA LEU A 68 -0.56 12.39 -1.19
C LEU A 68 -1.95 11.78 -1.08
N ALA A 69 -2.55 11.84 0.09
CA ALA A 69 -3.92 11.41 0.30
C ALA A 69 -4.63 12.29 1.31
N LEU A 70 -5.92 12.51 1.07
CA LEU A 70 -6.83 13.16 1.99
C LEU A 70 -8.04 12.25 2.20
N LEU A 71 -8.42 11.99 3.44
CA LEU A 71 -9.61 11.21 3.81
C LEU A 71 -10.48 12.04 4.74
N TRP A 72 -11.80 11.99 4.60
CA TRP A 72 -12.71 12.73 5.49
C TRP A 72 -14.02 11.98 5.76
N LYS A 73 -14.67 12.37 6.85
CA LYS A 73 -15.97 11.85 7.31
C LYS A 73 -17.03 12.94 7.31
N GLN A 74 -18.27 12.51 7.09
CA GLN A 74 -19.46 13.32 7.34
C GLN A 74 -19.53 13.67 8.84
N PRO A 75 -20.04 14.86 9.21
CA PRO A 75 -20.74 15.84 8.36
C PRO A 75 -19.82 16.83 7.62
N TYR A 76 -18.50 16.66 7.66
CA TYR A 76 -17.58 17.51 6.89
C TYR A 76 -17.53 17.07 5.44
N SER A 77 -17.58 18.03 4.52
CA SER A 77 -17.36 17.79 3.09
C SER A 77 -16.15 18.57 2.62
N CYS A 78 -15.20 17.88 1.98
CA CYS A 78 -14.02 18.49 1.38
C CYS A 78 -14.23 18.57 -0.14
N HIS A 79 -14.39 19.78 -0.68
CA HIS A 79 -14.46 20.01 -2.12
C HIS A 79 -13.08 20.40 -2.65
N LEU A 80 -12.60 19.65 -3.64
CA LEU A 80 -11.29 19.89 -4.25
C LEU A 80 -11.26 21.25 -4.97
N ILE A 81 -10.29 22.10 -4.62
CA ILE A 81 -10.02 23.37 -5.32
C ILE A 81 -8.99 23.10 -6.42
N ASN A 82 -7.81 22.64 -6.02
CA ASN A 82 -6.71 22.25 -6.90
C ASN A 82 -5.75 21.30 -6.13
N TYR A 83 -4.84 20.66 -6.87
CA TYR A 83 -3.84 19.78 -6.27
C TYR A 83 -2.58 19.73 -7.14
N PHE A 84 -1.49 19.32 -6.51
CA PHE A 84 -0.22 19.05 -7.15
C PHE A 84 0.51 17.95 -6.38
N PRO A 85 1.59 17.32 -6.89
CA PRO A 85 2.34 16.32 -6.12
C PRO A 85 2.88 16.77 -4.75
N HIS A 86 2.84 18.08 -4.46
CA HIS A 86 3.31 18.70 -3.22
C HIS A 86 2.19 19.32 -2.38
N PHE A 87 0.93 19.31 -2.84
CA PHE A 87 -0.17 19.75 -2.02
C PHE A 87 -1.53 19.19 -2.47
N ILE A 88 -2.47 19.08 -1.53
CA ILE A 88 -3.90 18.91 -1.82
C ILE A 88 -4.62 20.08 -1.18
N ASN A 89 -5.35 20.86 -1.97
CA ASN A 89 -6.06 22.04 -1.49
C ASN A 89 -7.56 21.87 -1.68
N VAL A 90 -8.32 22.03 -0.59
CA VAL A 90 -9.76 21.79 -0.54
C VAL A 90 -10.47 22.90 0.21
N SER A 91 -11.71 23.18 -0.14
CA SER A 91 -12.64 23.89 0.74
C SER A 91 -13.34 22.90 1.65
N VAL A 92 -13.35 23.20 2.95
CA VAL A 92 -14.00 22.39 3.98
C VAL A 92 -15.32 23.06 4.34
N THR A 93 -16.41 22.35 4.10
CA THR A 93 -17.77 22.80 4.41
C THR A 93 -18.37 21.92 5.51
N HIS A 94 -19.23 22.52 6.34
CA HIS A 94 -19.95 21.81 7.39
C HIS A 94 -21.31 22.50 7.63
N PRO A 95 -22.42 21.77 7.86
CA PRO A 95 -23.76 22.36 7.91
C PRO A 95 -23.96 23.49 8.94
N LYS A 96 -23.17 23.50 10.02
CA LYS A 96 -23.28 24.45 11.13
C LYS A 96 -22.03 25.31 11.37
N LYS A 97 -21.04 25.27 10.47
CA LYS A 97 -19.75 25.98 10.66
C LYS A 97 -19.39 26.74 9.38
N PRO A 98 -18.65 27.86 9.49
CA PRO A 98 -18.22 28.61 8.33
C PRO A 98 -17.33 27.75 7.42
N THR A 99 -17.41 28.02 6.12
CA THR A 99 -16.54 27.40 5.12
C THR A 99 -15.14 27.99 5.22
N TRP A 100 -14.13 27.14 5.16
CA TRP A 100 -12.73 27.54 5.21
C TRP A 100 -11.90 26.66 4.27
N ARG A 101 -10.63 27.02 4.04
CA ARG A 101 -9.72 26.35 3.12
C ARG A 101 -8.66 25.56 3.88
N LEU A 102 -8.51 24.29 3.51
CA LEU A 102 -7.50 23.39 4.03
C LEU A 102 -6.50 23.03 2.94
N THR A 103 -5.21 23.17 3.24
CA THR A 103 -4.15 22.65 2.39
C THR A 103 -3.33 21.61 3.14
N GLY A 104 -3.33 20.38 2.64
CA GLY A 104 -2.33 19.37 3.01
C GLY A 104 -1.05 19.63 2.23
N PHE A 105 0.04 20.02 2.89
CA PHE A 105 1.27 20.47 2.25
C PHE A 105 2.41 19.46 2.41
N TYR A 106 3.21 19.29 1.35
CA TYR A 106 4.40 18.44 1.33
C TYR A 106 5.54 19.17 0.61
N GLY A 107 6.35 19.89 1.39
CA GLY A 107 7.48 20.67 0.90
C GLY A 107 8.57 19.79 0.26
N TYR A 108 9.31 20.36 -0.68
CA TYR A 108 10.39 19.66 -1.39
C TYR A 108 11.50 19.22 -0.44
N PRO A 109 11.84 17.94 -0.27
CA PRO A 109 12.88 17.51 0.68
C PRO A 109 14.29 17.95 0.26
N GLU A 110 14.53 18.29 -1.00
CA GLU A 110 15.84 18.69 -1.50
C GLU A 110 16.16 20.16 -1.14
N ARG A 111 17.33 20.39 -0.52
CA ARG A 111 17.74 21.72 -0.06
C ARG A 111 17.79 22.77 -1.17
N ASN A 112 18.18 22.38 -2.39
CA ASN A 112 18.22 23.28 -3.56
C ASN A 112 16.82 23.64 -4.09
N ARG A 113 15.77 22.93 -3.67
CA ARG A 113 14.37 23.14 -4.07
C ARG A 113 13.50 23.76 -2.95
N ARG A 114 14.13 24.19 -1.86
CA ARG A 114 13.44 24.88 -0.75
C ARG A 114 12.70 26.11 -1.22
N LYS A 115 13.32 26.88 -2.13
CA LYS A 115 12.71 28.06 -2.75
C LYS A 115 11.43 27.73 -3.51
N ASP A 116 11.37 26.61 -4.23
CA ASP A 116 10.14 26.16 -4.90
C ASP A 116 9.01 25.93 -3.89
N SER A 117 9.31 25.45 -2.68
CA SER A 117 8.30 25.26 -1.62
C SER A 117 7.78 26.60 -1.09
N TRP A 118 8.68 27.58 -0.95
CA TRP A 118 8.36 28.93 -0.49
C TRP A 118 7.50 29.68 -1.50
N ASP A 119 7.86 29.62 -2.78
CA ASP A 119 7.11 30.25 -3.87
C ASP A 119 5.74 29.58 -4.05
N LEU A 120 5.66 28.26 -3.87
CA LEU A 120 4.40 27.54 -3.83
C LEU A 120 3.49 28.01 -2.68
N LEU A 121 4.04 28.26 -1.49
CA LEU A 121 3.27 28.76 -0.34
C LEU A 121 2.68 30.15 -0.64
N ARG A 122 3.49 31.06 -1.22
CA ARG A 122 3.04 32.40 -1.65
C ARG A 122 1.96 32.33 -2.72
N TYR A 123 2.15 31.47 -3.72
CA TYR A 123 1.16 31.26 -4.77
C TYR A 123 -0.18 30.79 -4.18
N LEU A 124 -0.15 29.79 -3.29
CA LEU A 124 -1.34 29.32 -2.60
C LEU A 124 -1.99 30.42 -1.75
N ALA A 125 -1.22 31.28 -1.08
CA ALA A 125 -1.77 32.40 -0.33
C ALA A 125 -2.60 33.35 -1.21
N GLN A 126 -2.13 33.64 -2.42
CA GLN A 126 -2.78 34.55 -3.37
C GLN A 126 -3.97 33.94 -4.13
N ASP A 127 -3.98 32.61 -4.29
CA ASP A 127 -4.97 31.89 -5.11
C ASP A 127 -6.41 31.93 -4.57
N ASN A 128 -6.59 32.13 -3.25
CA ASN A 128 -7.92 32.08 -2.65
C ASN A 128 -8.01 32.90 -1.35
N SER A 129 -9.10 33.62 -1.17
CA SER A 129 -9.35 34.50 -0.02
C SER A 129 -10.08 33.84 1.17
N LEU A 130 -10.46 32.57 1.06
CA LEU A 130 -11.08 31.86 2.18
C LEU A 130 -10.13 31.79 3.39
N PRO A 131 -10.66 31.81 4.63
CA PRO A 131 -9.87 31.57 5.83
C PRO A 131 -9.07 30.28 5.68
N TRP A 132 -7.75 30.34 5.82
CA TRP A 132 -6.86 29.29 5.35
C TRP A 132 -6.06 28.68 6.49
N CYS A 133 -6.02 27.35 6.52
CA CYS A 133 -5.09 26.58 7.34
C CYS A 133 -4.33 25.61 6.44
N VAL A 134 -3.00 25.66 6.53
CA VAL A 134 -2.07 24.78 5.86
C VAL A 134 -1.39 23.90 6.89
N ILE A 135 -1.37 22.59 6.65
CA ILE A 135 -0.81 21.62 7.57
C ILE A 135 -0.12 20.51 6.80
N GLY A 136 1.02 20.04 7.30
CA GLY A 136 1.80 19.05 6.59
C GLY A 136 3.25 19.04 6.97
N ASP A 137 4.02 18.33 6.17
CA ASP A 137 5.48 18.27 6.25
C ASP A 137 6.07 19.37 5.36
N PHE A 138 6.56 20.44 5.97
CA PHE A 138 7.18 21.55 5.24
C PHE A 138 8.61 21.24 4.80
N ASN A 139 9.20 20.16 5.36
CA ASN A 139 10.59 19.78 5.20
C ASN A 139 11.60 20.91 5.56
N ASP A 140 11.17 21.99 6.20
CA ASP A 140 12.02 23.13 6.59
C ASP A 140 11.65 23.64 7.99
N ILE A 141 12.53 24.43 8.60
CA ILE A 141 12.37 24.89 9.97
C ILE A 141 12.39 26.42 10.07
N LEU A 142 11.61 26.99 10.99
CA LEU A 142 11.53 28.44 11.19
C LEU A 142 12.63 28.97 12.11
N SER A 143 13.18 28.15 13.00
CA SER A 143 14.21 28.58 13.95
C SER A 143 15.22 27.48 14.20
N ASN A 144 16.44 27.85 14.63
CA ASN A 144 17.39 26.86 15.14
C ASN A 144 16.87 26.17 16.42
N GLN A 145 15.89 26.76 17.12
CA GLN A 145 15.20 26.10 18.24
C GLN A 145 14.36 24.89 17.80
N ASP A 146 13.95 24.84 16.53
CA ASP A 146 13.21 23.73 15.94
C ASP A 146 14.12 22.56 15.52
N LYS A 147 15.43 22.66 15.82
CA LYS A 147 16.43 21.65 15.50
C LYS A 147 17.27 21.32 16.72
N ARG A 148 17.47 20.03 16.95
CA ARG A 148 18.46 19.52 17.90
C ARG A 148 19.48 18.70 17.12
N GLY A 149 20.75 19.07 17.20
CA GLY A 149 21.83 18.37 16.51
C GLY A 149 23.13 19.18 16.57
N LEU A 150 24.22 18.59 16.06
CA LEU A 150 25.56 19.19 16.13
C LEU A 150 25.74 20.41 15.22
N ILE A 151 24.99 20.48 14.12
CA ILE A 151 25.15 21.48 13.07
C ILE A 151 23.90 22.33 13.03
N GLU A 152 24.04 23.65 13.15
CA GLU A 152 22.94 24.59 13.02
C GLU A 152 22.35 24.60 11.61
N HIS A 153 21.08 24.99 11.50
CA HIS A 153 20.44 25.15 10.20
C HIS A 153 20.93 26.45 9.54
N PRO A 154 21.25 26.43 8.22
CA PRO A 154 21.73 27.61 7.52
C PRO A 154 20.78 28.81 7.63
N THR A 155 21.32 29.98 7.99
CA THR A 155 20.55 31.22 8.22
C THR A 155 19.70 31.64 7.03
N TRP A 156 20.18 31.42 5.80
CA TRP A 156 19.44 31.78 4.59
C TRP A 156 18.18 30.92 4.38
N LEU A 157 18.18 29.65 4.83
CA LEU A 157 16.99 28.79 4.79
C LEU A 157 15.96 29.26 5.82
N LEU A 158 16.42 29.54 7.05
CA LEU A 158 15.55 30.09 8.11
C LEU A 158 14.90 31.40 7.66
N ARG A 159 15.70 32.30 7.08
CA ARG A 159 15.23 33.60 6.60
C ARG A 159 14.24 33.44 5.45
N GLY A 160 14.59 32.67 4.41
CA GLY A 160 13.72 32.50 3.25
C GLY A 160 12.39 31.86 3.59
N PHE A 161 12.38 30.88 4.51
CA PHE A 161 11.14 30.27 4.95
C PHE A 161 10.30 31.23 5.81
N ARG A 162 10.91 31.99 6.73
CA ARG A 162 10.21 33.03 7.51
C ARG A 162 9.58 34.10 6.61
N GLU A 163 10.33 34.59 5.64
CA GLU A 163 9.84 35.56 4.66
C GLU A 163 8.64 34.99 3.91
N ALA A 164 8.70 33.74 3.43
CA ALA A 164 7.58 33.11 2.74
C ALA A 164 6.32 32.97 3.61
N VAL A 165 6.48 32.63 4.90
CA VAL A 165 5.38 32.55 5.87
C VAL A 165 4.77 33.94 6.13
N MET A 166 5.61 34.96 6.30
CA MET A 166 5.17 36.35 6.46
C MET A 166 4.44 36.87 5.22
N ASP A 167 5.02 36.68 4.04
CA ASP A 167 4.44 37.08 2.74
C ASP A 167 3.09 36.39 2.47
N SER A 168 2.88 35.22 3.08
CA SER A 168 1.65 34.43 2.96
C SER A 168 0.63 34.76 4.06
N GLU A 169 0.93 35.73 4.95
CA GLU A 169 0.10 36.12 6.10
C GLU A 169 -0.26 34.95 7.03
N LEU A 170 0.66 33.98 7.14
CA LEU A 170 0.48 32.78 7.94
C LEU A 170 1.06 32.96 9.34
N VAL A 171 0.33 32.45 10.33
CA VAL A 171 0.75 32.37 11.73
C VAL A 171 1.05 30.91 12.07
N ASP A 172 2.26 30.61 12.56
CA ASP A 172 2.63 29.26 13.03
C ASP A 172 1.84 28.92 14.30
N ILE A 173 1.05 27.84 14.23
CA ILE A 173 0.32 27.35 15.39
C ILE A 173 1.32 26.62 16.30
N PRO A 174 1.45 27.01 17.59
CA PRO A 174 2.38 26.36 18.51
C PRO A 174 2.10 24.86 18.64
N LEU A 175 3.15 24.05 18.54
CA LEU A 175 3.06 22.61 18.75
C LEU A 175 3.12 22.31 20.25
N GLU A 176 2.09 21.65 20.76
CA GLU A 176 2.02 21.18 22.13
C GLU A 176 2.59 19.76 22.27
N GLY A 177 3.29 19.51 23.38
CA GLY A 177 3.90 18.21 23.68
C GLY A 177 5.37 18.17 23.27
N TYR A 178 5.77 17.11 22.56
CA TYR A 178 7.16 16.96 22.13
C TYR A 178 7.44 17.82 20.90
N ASN A 179 8.48 18.66 20.95
CA ASN A 179 8.67 19.71 19.94
C ASN A 179 9.20 19.25 18.58
N PHE A 180 9.65 18.00 18.43
CA PHE A 180 10.24 17.50 17.20
C PHE A 180 9.37 16.42 16.55
N THR A 181 9.25 16.45 15.23
CA THR A 181 8.38 15.55 14.45
C THR A 181 9.18 14.58 13.59
N TRP A 182 10.47 14.87 13.39
CA TRP A 182 11.39 14.03 12.65
C TRP A 182 12.68 13.75 13.46
N THR A 183 13.24 12.56 13.27
CA THR A 183 14.51 12.15 13.90
C THR A 183 15.36 11.36 12.91
N LYS A 184 16.67 11.64 12.87
CA LYS A 184 17.68 10.85 12.17
C LYS A 184 18.74 10.35 13.13
N SER A 185 19.29 9.17 12.83
CA SER A 185 20.34 8.52 13.62
C SER A 185 19.96 8.37 15.10
N ARG A 186 18.70 8.02 15.38
CA ARG A 186 18.19 7.89 16.75
C ARG A 186 19.09 6.96 17.57
N GLY A 187 19.51 7.42 18.74
CA GLY A 187 20.37 6.66 19.66
C GLY A 187 21.87 6.78 19.39
N SER A 188 22.31 7.59 18.42
CA SER A 188 23.74 7.86 18.19
C SER A 188 24.17 9.23 18.73
N PRO A 189 25.49 9.47 18.92
CA PRO A 189 26.03 10.81 19.22
C PRO A 189 25.75 11.86 18.13
N THR A 190 25.39 11.39 16.93
CA THR A 190 25.05 12.22 15.75
C THR A 190 23.55 12.31 15.52
N GLN A 191 22.72 12.00 16.53
CA GLN A 191 21.28 12.14 16.45
C GLN A 191 20.88 13.57 16.11
N VAL A 192 19.96 13.70 15.17
CA VAL A 192 19.37 14.97 14.75
C VAL A 192 17.86 14.87 14.88
N GLU A 193 17.24 15.87 15.48
CA GLU A 193 15.78 15.99 15.62
C GLU A 193 15.36 17.33 15.03
N GLU A 194 14.27 17.34 14.26
CA GLU A 194 13.77 18.54 13.59
C GLU A 194 12.24 18.61 13.68
N ARG A 195 11.69 19.82 13.80
CA ARG A 195 10.25 20.10 13.66
C ARG A 195 9.93 20.45 12.22
N LEU A 196 9.68 19.43 11.41
CA LEU A 196 9.38 19.56 9.98
C LEU A 196 7.88 19.65 9.69
N ASP A 197 7.06 19.00 10.53
CA ASP A 197 5.61 19.03 10.40
C ASP A 197 5.02 20.20 11.19
N ARG A 198 4.19 21.00 10.53
CA ARG A 198 3.60 22.22 11.09
C ARG A 198 2.17 22.40 10.65
N ALA A 199 1.41 23.16 11.43
CA ALA A 199 0.16 23.76 11.01
C ALA A 199 0.31 25.28 11.10
N MET A 200 -0.05 25.99 10.05
CA MET A 200 -0.05 27.44 10.00
C MET A 200 -1.39 27.92 9.46
N ALA A 201 -1.87 29.06 9.95
CA ALA A 201 -3.18 29.56 9.55
C ALA A 201 -3.19 31.08 9.39
N THR A 202 -4.09 31.58 8.56
CA THR A 202 -4.33 33.03 8.46
C THR A 202 -5.04 33.53 9.71
N GLN A 203 -4.88 34.81 10.02
CA GLN A 203 -5.58 35.42 11.16
C GLN A 203 -7.11 35.27 11.05
N SER A 204 -7.65 35.34 9.83
CA SER A 204 -9.07 35.12 9.56
C SER A 204 -9.55 33.70 9.95
N TRP A 205 -8.68 32.69 9.82
CA TRP A 205 -8.99 31.32 10.24
C TRP A 205 -8.91 31.19 11.76
N LEU A 206 -7.88 31.75 12.39
CA LEU A 206 -7.73 31.74 13.86
C LEU A 206 -8.89 32.44 14.56
N ASN A 207 -9.42 33.51 13.98
CA ASN A 207 -10.61 34.20 14.51
C ASN A 207 -11.87 33.31 14.48
N GLN A 208 -11.96 32.36 13.53
CA GLN A 208 -13.09 31.42 13.46
C GLN A 208 -12.90 30.20 14.38
N PHE A 209 -11.65 29.84 14.66
CA PHE A 209 -11.29 28.68 15.47
C PHE A 209 -10.28 29.08 16.58
N PRO A 210 -10.68 29.95 17.53
CA PRO A 210 -9.77 30.48 18.54
C PRO A 210 -9.23 29.41 19.49
N ASP A 211 -10.00 28.34 19.71
CA ASP A 211 -9.63 27.21 20.58
C ASP A 211 -8.84 26.12 19.84
N SER A 212 -8.34 26.40 18.64
CA SER A 212 -7.54 25.46 17.88
C SER A 212 -6.21 25.15 18.58
N ARG A 213 -5.83 23.87 18.57
CA ARG A 213 -4.60 23.37 19.21
C ARG A 213 -3.91 22.39 18.28
N LEU A 214 -2.58 22.49 18.20
CA LEU A 214 -1.74 21.56 17.46
C LEU A 214 -0.98 20.69 18.46
N ILE A 215 -1.17 19.37 18.41
CA ILE A 215 -0.58 18.44 19.38
C ILE A 215 0.32 17.44 18.64
N ASN A 216 1.51 17.18 19.18
CA ASN A 216 2.34 16.07 18.69
C ASN A 216 1.77 14.74 19.19
N ALA A 217 1.06 14.03 18.32
CA ALA A 217 0.45 12.75 18.62
C ALA A 217 1.49 11.61 18.62
N VAL A 218 1.51 10.82 19.70
CA VAL A 218 2.32 9.60 19.76
C VAL A 218 1.47 8.44 19.27
N ALA A 219 1.80 7.88 18.11
CA ALA A 219 1.17 6.65 17.65
C ALA A 219 1.73 5.47 18.46
N ALA A 220 0.88 4.81 19.25
CA ALA A 220 1.27 3.59 19.93
C ALA A 220 1.28 2.45 18.90
N ARG A 221 2.40 1.75 18.77
CA ARG A 221 2.44 0.57 17.89
C ARG A 221 1.59 -0.53 18.53
N PHE A 222 0.55 -1.01 17.83
CA PHE A 222 0.11 -2.40 17.99
C PHE A 222 1.25 -3.26 17.44
N GLU A 223 1.79 -4.12 18.29
CA GLU A 223 2.98 -4.90 17.96
C GLU A 223 2.56 -6.34 17.70
N ASN A 224 2.77 -6.83 16.48
CA ASN A 224 2.50 -8.23 16.12
C ASN A 224 3.16 -9.23 17.08
N ALA A 225 4.21 -8.81 17.79
CA ALA A 225 4.88 -9.57 18.85
C ALA A 225 3.97 -9.97 20.03
N TRP A 226 2.82 -9.31 20.24
CA TRP A 226 1.86 -9.72 21.28
C TRP A 226 1.28 -11.11 21.02
N LEU A 227 1.14 -11.49 19.74
CA LEU A 227 0.64 -12.81 19.34
C LEU A 227 1.59 -13.95 19.73
N ASP A 228 2.85 -13.62 20.04
CA ASP A 228 3.90 -14.58 20.40
C ASP A 228 4.16 -14.62 21.91
N GLU A 229 3.39 -13.88 22.72
CA GLU A 229 3.49 -13.90 24.18
C GLU A 229 2.62 -15.00 24.80
N PRO A 230 3.16 -15.79 25.75
CA PRO A 230 2.49 -17.00 26.22
C PRO A 230 1.26 -16.65 27.06
N GLY A 231 1.21 -15.43 27.59
CA GLY A 231 0.12 -14.92 28.42
C GLY A 231 -1.00 -14.27 27.61
N LEU A 232 -0.85 -14.05 26.29
CA LEU A 232 -1.90 -13.43 25.51
C LEU A 232 -3.10 -14.36 25.34
N SER A 233 -2.89 -15.62 24.94
CA SER A 233 -4.01 -16.57 24.75
C SER A 233 -4.78 -16.83 26.05
N PRO A 234 -4.12 -17.10 27.19
CA PRO A 234 -4.82 -17.26 28.47
C PRO A 234 -5.52 -15.97 28.93
N LEU A 235 -4.97 -14.79 28.64
CA LEU A 235 -5.61 -13.51 28.94
C LEU A 235 -6.86 -13.28 28.11
N VAL A 236 -6.76 -13.51 26.80
CA VAL A 236 -7.88 -13.37 25.87
C VAL A 236 -8.97 -14.36 26.25
N GLU A 237 -8.65 -15.63 26.51
CA GLU A 237 -9.60 -16.63 27.00
C GLU A 237 -10.23 -16.20 28.33
N ALA A 238 -9.43 -15.85 29.34
CA ALA A 238 -9.95 -15.44 30.63
C ALA A 238 -10.83 -14.19 30.56
N SER A 239 -10.48 -13.22 29.70
CA SER A 239 -11.27 -12.00 29.48
C SER A 239 -12.54 -12.29 28.69
N TRP A 240 -12.46 -13.16 27.69
CA TRP A 240 -13.59 -13.55 26.85
C TRP A 240 -14.66 -14.30 27.64
N HIS A 241 -14.25 -15.06 28.65
CA HIS A 241 -15.13 -15.82 29.54
C HIS A 241 -15.46 -15.08 30.85
N ARG A 242 -14.99 -13.84 31.05
CA ARG A 242 -15.24 -13.03 32.25
C ARG A 242 -16.66 -12.45 32.25
N GLY A 243 -17.66 -13.31 32.45
CA GLY A 243 -19.04 -12.91 32.75
C GLY A 243 -20.03 -12.99 31.59
N HIS A 244 -21.32 -12.80 31.93
CA HIS A 244 -22.41 -12.71 30.95
C HIS A 244 -22.46 -11.30 30.36
N PHE A 245 -21.85 -11.12 29.20
CA PHE A 245 -22.01 -9.91 28.40
C PHE A 245 -23.31 -9.99 27.57
N PRO A 246 -24.11 -8.90 27.51
CA PRO A 246 -25.38 -8.88 26.78
C PRO A 246 -25.21 -8.99 25.26
N ASP A 247 -24.06 -8.57 24.72
CA ASP A 247 -23.73 -8.77 23.31
C ASP A 247 -22.22 -8.98 23.08
N ILE A 248 -21.87 -9.37 21.85
CA ILE A 248 -20.49 -9.63 21.43
C ILE A 248 -19.63 -8.35 21.35
N LEU A 249 -20.23 -7.18 21.14
CA LEU A 249 -19.51 -5.92 21.05
C LEU A 249 -18.98 -5.49 22.42
N ASP A 250 -19.74 -5.71 23.47
CA ASP A 250 -19.33 -5.42 24.84
C ASP A 250 -18.30 -6.42 25.35
N ARG A 251 -18.39 -7.69 24.93
CA ARG A 251 -17.35 -8.70 25.16
C ARG A 251 -16.03 -8.33 24.47
N LEU A 252 -16.10 -7.88 23.20
CA LEU A 252 -14.94 -7.38 22.45
C LEU A 252 -14.31 -6.14 23.09
N LYS A 253 -15.11 -5.18 23.55
CA LYS A 253 -14.61 -3.98 24.25
C LYS A 253 -13.91 -4.33 25.57
N SER A 254 -14.46 -5.27 26.34
CA SER A 254 -13.84 -5.74 27.58
C SER A 254 -12.51 -6.44 27.31
N CYS A 255 -12.50 -7.36 26.34
CA CYS A 255 -11.28 -8.05 25.91
C CYS A 255 -10.20 -7.09 25.41
N SER A 256 -10.59 -6.05 24.66
CA SER A 256 -9.67 -5.00 24.22
C SER A 256 -9.04 -4.25 25.40
N LYS A 257 -9.84 -3.89 26.42
CA LYS A 257 -9.32 -3.21 27.62
C LYS A 257 -8.33 -4.07 28.40
N ASP A 258 -8.63 -5.36 28.57
CA ASP A 258 -7.75 -6.30 29.27
C ASP A 258 -6.44 -6.55 28.49
N MET A 259 -6.53 -6.65 27.15
CA MET A 259 -5.35 -6.72 26.27
C MET A 259 -4.51 -5.44 26.33
N ASP A 260 -5.13 -4.27 26.39
CA ASP A 260 -4.43 -2.99 26.51
C ASP A 260 -3.72 -2.85 27.87
N GLU A 261 -4.35 -3.30 28.96
CA GLU A 261 -3.76 -3.33 30.30
C GLU A 261 -2.59 -4.31 30.37
N TRP A 262 -2.77 -5.53 29.87
CA TRP A 262 -1.74 -6.55 29.83
C TRP A 262 -0.55 -6.13 28.95
N GLY A 263 -0.81 -5.55 27.78
CA GLY A 263 0.22 -4.97 26.93
C GLY A 263 0.97 -3.83 27.62
N ARG A 264 0.30 -3.05 28.47
CA ARG A 264 0.92 -2.02 29.32
C ARG A 264 1.81 -2.63 30.40
N GLN A 265 1.38 -3.70 31.06
CA GLN A 265 2.18 -4.42 32.06
C GLN A 265 3.42 -5.10 31.46
N LEU A 266 3.28 -5.70 30.27
CA LEU A 266 4.40 -6.29 29.54
C LEU A 266 5.45 -5.24 29.16
N ARG A 267 4.98 -4.05 28.74
CA ARG A 267 5.83 -2.89 28.50
C ARG A 267 6.50 -2.40 29.78
N LEU A 268 5.79 -2.36 30.92
CA LEU A 268 6.33 -1.91 32.21
C LEU A 268 7.51 -2.77 32.71
N ARG A 269 7.56 -4.07 32.38
CA ARG A 269 8.64 -5.00 32.76
C ARG A 269 10.03 -4.55 32.32
N PHE A 270 10.14 -3.97 31.13
CA PHE A 270 11.39 -3.39 30.61
C PHE A 270 11.40 -1.87 30.77
N ARG A 271 10.26 -1.20 30.57
CA ARG A 271 10.13 0.25 30.58
C ARG A 271 10.43 0.89 31.93
N ALA A 272 9.97 0.35 33.06
CA ALA A 272 10.23 0.99 34.36
C ALA A 272 11.72 0.97 34.77
N PRO A 273 12.46 -0.15 34.62
CA PRO A 273 13.92 -0.17 34.80
C PRO A 273 14.68 0.67 33.76
N ILE A 274 14.26 0.64 32.49
CA ILE A 274 14.86 1.45 31.42
C ILE A 274 14.68 2.94 31.68
N ASP A 275 13.48 3.37 32.08
CA ASP A 275 13.16 4.76 32.37
C ASP A 275 13.80 5.24 33.70
N ALA A 276 14.03 4.34 34.66
CA ALA A 276 14.84 4.63 35.85
C ALA A 276 16.33 4.85 35.48
N CYS A 277 16.92 3.98 34.65
CA CYS A 277 18.29 4.18 34.15
C CYS A 277 18.41 5.44 33.30
N ARG A 278 17.41 5.75 32.46
CA ARG A 278 17.36 7.00 31.69
C ARG A 278 17.27 8.25 32.57
N ARG A 279 16.47 8.23 33.64
CA ARG A 279 16.40 9.34 34.63
C ARG A 279 17.72 9.52 35.37
N GLN A 280 18.32 8.43 35.84
CA GLN A 280 19.63 8.46 36.50
C GLN A 280 20.72 9.03 35.56
N LEU A 281 20.72 8.64 34.29
CA LEU A 281 21.62 9.20 33.28
C LEU A 281 21.37 10.70 33.03
N LEU A 282 20.13 11.17 33.09
CA LEU A 282 19.79 12.59 32.95
C LEU A 282 20.28 13.42 34.15
N GLU A 283 20.07 12.94 35.38
CA GLU A 283 20.51 13.61 36.61
C GLU A 283 22.04 13.67 36.74
N LEU A 284 22.74 12.62 36.30
CA LEU A 284 24.21 12.55 36.30
C LEU A 284 24.85 13.36 35.15
N ARG A 285 24.07 13.70 34.11
CA ARG A 285 24.56 14.43 32.92
C ARG A 285 24.76 15.92 33.16
N GLU A 286 24.14 16.49 34.18
CA GLU A 286 24.29 17.91 34.54
C GLU A 286 25.47 18.19 35.49
N LYS A 287 26.21 17.15 35.91
CA LYS A 287 27.30 17.25 36.91
C LYS A 287 28.62 16.75 36.30
N HIS A 288 29.72 17.49 36.49
CA HIS A 288 30.97 17.31 35.75
C HIS A 288 32.15 16.73 36.58
N ASP A 289 31.90 16.09 37.72
CA ASP A 289 32.94 15.57 38.61
C ASP A 289 33.31 14.09 38.32
N ALA A 290 34.57 13.71 38.57
CA ALA A 290 35.15 12.40 38.20
C ALA A 290 34.41 11.17 38.80
N ASN A 291 33.87 11.29 40.02
CA ASN A 291 33.08 10.21 40.65
C ASN A 291 31.72 10.02 39.96
N PHE A 292 31.16 11.06 39.32
CA PHE A 292 29.91 10.98 38.57
C PHE A 292 30.11 10.38 37.19
N VAL A 293 31.30 10.51 36.61
CA VAL A 293 31.67 9.86 35.34
C VAL A 293 31.62 8.33 35.50
N SER A 294 32.12 7.79 36.61
CA SER A 294 32.02 6.35 36.88
C SER A 294 30.57 5.88 37.03
N ALA A 295 29.76 6.59 37.83
CA ALA A 295 28.35 6.27 38.02
C ALA A 295 27.53 6.42 36.71
N PHE A 296 27.92 7.35 35.84
CA PHE A 296 27.31 7.54 34.52
C PHE A 296 27.60 6.36 33.59
N LEU A 297 28.84 5.88 33.55
CA LEU A 297 29.24 4.72 32.74
C LEU A 297 28.53 3.45 33.21
N GLU A 298 28.42 3.23 34.52
CA GLU A 298 27.68 2.10 35.09
C GLU A 298 26.17 2.14 34.75
N ALA A 299 25.54 3.31 34.85
CA ALA A 299 24.13 3.48 34.45
C ALA A 299 23.92 3.27 32.94
N GLN A 300 24.90 3.64 32.12
CA GLN A 300 24.88 3.45 30.67
C GLN A 300 25.02 1.98 30.28
N GLU A 301 25.93 1.24 30.91
CA GLU A 301 26.11 -0.19 30.70
C GLU A 301 24.86 -0.97 31.14
N ARG A 302 24.26 -0.59 32.27
CA ARG A 302 23.01 -1.17 32.76
C ARG A 302 21.85 -0.94 31.78
N LEU A 303 21.73 0.26 31.21
CA LEU A 303 20.73 0.56 30.20
C LEU A 303 20.95 -0.26 28.92
N SER A 304 22.19 -0.36 28.44
CA SER A 304 22.57 -1.17 27.27
C SER A 304 22.20 -2.65 27.47
N THR A 305 22.50 -3.19 28.65
CA THR A 305 22.16 -4.57 29.01
C THR A 305 20.66 -4.81 29.06
N LEU A 306 19.87 -3.86 29.61
CA LEU A 306 18.41 -3.98 29.67
C LEU A 306 17.78 -3.95 28.27
N LEU A 307 18.27 -3.06 27.39
CA LEU A 307 17.82 -2.98 26.00
C LEU A 307 18.21 -4.23 25.19
N ALA A 308 19.42 -4.76 25.39
CA ALA A 308 19.87 -6.00 24.74
C ALA A 308 19.09 -7.23 25.25
N ARG A 309 18.70 -7.25 26.53
CA ARG A 309 17.83 -8.30 27.10
C ARG A 309 16.41 -8.19 26.59
N GLU A 310 15.86 -6.99 26.46
CA GLU A 310 14.57 -6.73 25.80
C GLU A 310 14.62 -7.25 24.36
N GLU A 311 15.64 -6.86 23.59
CA GLU A 311 15.82 -7.31 22.20
C GLU A 311 16.02 -8.83 22.09
N THR A 312 16.80 -9.44 22.98
CA THR A 312 17.04 -10.90 22.99
C THR A 312 15.78 -11.67 23.42
N PHE A 313 15.04 -11.15 24.40
CA PHE A 313 13.73 -11.66 24.81
C PHE A 313 12.78 -11.69 23.62
N TRP A 314 12.71 -10.59 22.85
CA TRP A 314 11.89 -10.53 21.64
C TRP A 314 12.40 -11.45 20.52
N LYS A 315 13.72 -11.55 20.31
CA LYS A 315 14.34 -12.42 19.28
C LYS A 315 14.11 -13.91 19.52
N GLN A 316 14.25 -14.37 20.78
CA GLN A 316 14.04 -15.78 21.13
C GLN A 316 12.56 -16.17 21.01
N ARG A 317 11.65 -15.25 21.31
CA ARG A 317 10.21 -15.50 21.34
C ARG A 317 9.54 -15.42 19.97
N ALA A 318 10.07 -14.58 19.07
CA ALA A 318 9.64 -14.55 17.66
C ALA A 318 10.07 -15.81 16.85
N LYS A 319 10.89 -16.72 17.43
CA LYS A 319 11.50 -17.88 16.74
C LYS A 319 12.18 -17.54 15.40
N VAL A 320 12.61 -16.30 15.21
CA VAL A 320 13.32 -15.85 14.01
C VAL A 320 14.83 -15.99 14.26
N TYR A 321 15.32 -17.23 14.18
CA TYR A 321 16.77 -17.52 14.24
C TYR A 321 17.49 -17.31 12.90
N TRP A 322 16.75 -17.07 11.81
CA TRP A 322 17.28 -16.96 10.45
C TRP A 322 17.59 -15.52 10.01
N LEU A 323 17.24 -14.51 10.82
CA LEU A 323 17.48 -13.11 10.51
C LEU A 323 18.70 -12.58 11.28
N LYS A 324 19.90 -12.89 10.79
CA LYS A 324 21.10 -12.12 11.13
C LYS A 324 21.16 -10.91 10.20
N ASN A 325 21.10 -9.71 10.81
CA ASN A 325 21.34 -8.36 10.28
C ASN A 325 21.45 -8.18 8.76
N GLY A 326 20.68 -7.22 8.23
CA GLY A 326 20.94 -6.69 6.89
C GLY A 326 22.38 -6.17 6.76
N ASP A 327 23.09 -6.67 5.74
CA ASP A 327 23.70 -5.81 4.72
C ASP A 327 24.06 -6.61 3.44
N LYS A 328 23.75 -6.01 2.29
CA LYS A 328 24.47 -6.09 0.99
C LYS A 328 24.86 -7.47 0.42
N ASN A 329 23.88 -8.20 -0.13
CA ASN A 329 24.18 -9.04 -1.31
C ASN A 329 23.11 -8.89 -2.39
N THR A 330 23.18 -7.77 -3.13
CA THR A 330 22.37 -7.49 -4.32
C THR A 330 22.50 -8.60 -5.37
N LYS A 331 23.60 -9.38 -5.36
CA LYS A 331 23.84 -10.47 -6.32
C LYS A 331 22.85 -11.62 -6.18
N PHE A 332 22.47 -12.02 -4.96
CA PHE A 332 21.47 -13.09 -4.76
C PHE A 332 20.06 -12.63 -5.18
N PHE A 333 19.67 -11.40 -4.86
CA PHE A 333 18.36 -10.86 -5.24
C PHE A 333 18.28 -10.50 -6.72
N HIS A 334 19.36 -10.01 -7.34
CA HIS A 334 19.44 -9.85 -8.80
C HIS A 334 19.50 -11.21 -9.51
N ALA A 335 20.16 -12.22 -8.93
CA ALA A 335 20.12 -13.58 -9.45
C ALA A 335 18.69 -14.13 -9.37
N MET A 336 18.03 -14.09 -8.22
CA MET A 336 16.63 -14.51 -8.05
C MET A 336 15.65 -13.72 -8.93
N ALA A 337 15.84 -12.41 -9.09
CA ALA A 337 15.02 -11.58 -9.98
C ALA A 337 15.30 -11.88 -11.46
N SER A 338 16.55 -12.16 -11.84
CA SER A 338 16.92 -12.55 -13.21
C SER A 338 16.49 -13.97 -13.54
N GLU A 339 16.54 -14.89 -12.57
CA GLU A 339 16.04 -16.26 -12.67
C GLU A 339 14.51 -16.26 -12.81
N ARG A 340 13.82 -15.41 -12.03
CA ARG A 340 12.38 -15.17 -12.17
C ARG A 340 12.05 -14.49 -13.49
N LYS A 341 12.86 -13.53 -13.96
CA LYS A 341 12.70 -12.90 -15.28
C LYS A 341 12.90 -13.93 -16.40
N LYS A 342 13.87 -14.86 -16.27
CA LYS A 342 14.06 -16.00 -17.20
C LYS A 342 12.90 -17.00 -17.16
N LYS A 343 12.43 -17.39 -15.96
CA LYS A 343 11.31 -18.34 -15.78
C LYS A 343 9.95 -17.77 -16.20
N ASN A 344 9.74 -16.47 -15.99
CA ASN A 344 8.49 -15.79 -16.33
C ASN A 344 8.55 -15.11 -17.72
N LEU A 345 9.64 -15.28 -18.46
CA LEU A 345 9.72 -14.83 -19.85
C LEU A 345 8.88 -15.77 -20.70
N ILE A 346 7.67 -15.32 -21.05
CA ILE A 346 6.81 -16.00 -22.00
C ILE A 346 7.48 -15.89 -23.37
N GLN A 347 8.15 -16.97 -23.82
CA GLN A 347 8.91 -17.00 -25.07
C GLN A 347 8.00 -16.95 -26.31
N ARG A 348 6.83 -17.59 -26.24
CA ARG A 348 5.78 -17.58 -27.26
C ARG A 348 4.44 -18.01 -26.66
N LEU A 349 3.35 -17.56 -27.26
CA LEU A 349 2.00 -18.04 -26.97
C LEU A 349 1.50 -18.78 -28.21
N THR A 350 1.13 -20.05 -28.04
CA THR A 350 0.53 -20.87 -29.09
C THR A 350 -0.95 -21.11 -28.76
N LYS A 351 -1.79 -21.23 -29.79
CA LYS A 351 -3.16 -21.76 -29.62
C LYS A 351 -3.11 -23.24 -29.19
N LEU A 352 -4.28 -23.79 -28.82
CA LEU A 352 -4.44 -25.21 -28.48
C LEU A 352 -4.06 -26.17 -29.62
N ASP A 353 -4.10 -25.70 -30.88
CA ASP A 353 -3.65 -26.42 -32.08
C ASP A 353 -2.15 -26.19 -32.42
N GLY A 354 -1.42 -25.44 -31.59
CA GLY A 354 -0.01 -25.12 -31.79
C GLY A 354 0.28 -23.89 -32.65
N THR A 355 -0.73 -23.24 -33.24
CA THR A 355 -0.50 -22.09 -34.14
C THR A 355 -0.25 -20.77 -33.40
N ILE A 356 0.59 -19.92 -34.00
CA ILE A 356 0.91 -18.55 -33.55
C ILE A 356 0.19 -17.58 -34.50
N VAL A 357 -0.19 -16.36 -34.07
CA VAL A 357 -0.72 -15.33 -34.99
C VAL A 357 0.09 -14.05 -34.84
N ILE A 358 0.57 -13.53 -35.96
CA ILE A 358 1.38 -12.31 -36.01
C ILE A 358 0.52 -11.13 -36.46
N CYS A 359 0.55 -10.03 -35.72
CA CYS A 359 0.01 -8.76 -36.15
C CYS A 359 1.08 -7.95 -36.90
N ILE A 360 0.68 -7.46 -38.06
CA ILE A 360 1.53 -6.66 -38.94
C ILE A 360 1.75 -5.28 -38.30
N GLY A 361 3.01 -4.94 -38.08
CA GLY A 361 3.48 -3.57 -37.82
C GLY A 361 4.15 -3.05 -39.08
N ASN A 362 5.47 -2.87 -39.05
CA ASN A 362 6.28 -2.48 -40.20
C ASN A 362 6.44 -3.56 -41.28
N GLY A 363 5.97 -4.79 -41.07
CA GLY A 363 5.97 -5.87 -42.07
C GLY A 363 7.35 -6.37 -42.49
N LEU A 364 8.43 -5.93 -41.82
CA LEU A 364 9.80 -6.25 -42.20
C LEU A 364 10.20 -7.67 -41.79
N ARG A 365 9.45 -8.36 -40.93
CA ARG A 365 9.83 -9.70 -40.46
C ARG A 365 8.97 -10.81 -41.04
N ILE A 366 7.74 -10.49 -41.43
CA ILE A 366 6.73 -11.46 -41.85
C ILE A 366 6.93 -11.86 -43.31
N LYS A 367 7.09 -13.16 -43.55
CA LYS A 367 7.07 -13.80 -44.87
C LYS A 367 5.64 -14.24 -45.21
N PRO A 368 5.01 -13.69 -46.27
CA PRO A 368 3.59 -13.90 -46.56
C PRO A 368 3.17 -15.37 -46.69
N TRP A 369 4.08 -16.20 -47.23
CA TRP A 369 3.82 -17.59 -47.59
C TRP A 369 4.06 -18.59 -46.46
N ILE A 370 4.84 -18.21 -45.45
CA ILE A 370 5.34 -19.13 -44.41
C ILE A 370 4.77 -18.77 -43.04
N ASP A 371 4.58 -17.48 -42.78
CA ASP A 371 4.18 -17.01 -41.46
C ASP A 371 2.64 -16.97 -41.30
N PRO A 372 2.14 -17.14 -40.07
CA PRO A 372 0.71 -17.12 -39.78
C PRO A 372 0.21 -15.70 -39.46
N TRP A 373 -0.06 -14.90 -40.48
CA TRP A 373 -0.46 -13.48 -40.34
C TRP A 373 -1.90 -13.17 -40.77
N MET A 374 -2.65 -14.18 -41.25
CA MET A 374 -4.04 -14.02 -41.66
C MET A 374 -4.97 -13.97 -40.43
N ARG A 375 -5.93 -13.02 -40.42
CA ARG A 375 -6.84 -12.78 -39.30
C ARG A 375 -8.10 -13.67 -39.29
N GLN A 376 -8.32 -14.47 -40.33
CA GLN A 376 -9.49 -15.36 -40.43
C GLN A 376 -9.44 -16.47 -39.37
N GLN A 377 -10.56 -16.71 -38.69
CA GLN A 377 -10.66 -17.79 -37.69
C GLN A 377 -10.36 -19.16 -38.31
N GLY A 378 -9.42 -19.89 -37.72
CA GLY A 378 -9.02 -21.23 -38.16
C GLY A 378 -8.18 -21.31 -39.44
N LYS A 379 -7.84 -20.18 -40.08
CA LYS A 379 -7.05 -20.15 -41.33
C LYS A 379 -5.95 -19.08 -41.28
N PRO A 380 -4.86 -19.32 -40.54
CA PRO A 380 -3.84 -18.30 -40.28
C PRO A 380 -2.81 -18.12 -41.41
N TYR A 381 -2.79 -19.02 -42.39
CA TYR A 381 -1.88 -18.98 -43.55
C TYR A 381 -2.63 -18.60 -44.84
N VAL A 382 -1.92 -17.97 -45.76
CA VAL A 382 -2.39 -17.84 -47.16
C VAL A 382 -2.48 -19.21 -47.81
N THR A 383 -3.36 -19.35 -48.79
CA THR A 383 -3.53 -20.59 -49.57
C THR A 383 -2.89 -20.54 -50.95
N SER A 384 -2.47 -19.35 -51.36
CA SER A 384 -1.74 -19.09 -52.60
C SER A 384 -0.32 -19.65 -52.53
N LEU A 385 0.17 -20.23 -53.63
CA LEU A 385 1.56 -20.67 -53.76
C LEU A 385 2.43 -19.48 -54.21
N PRO A 386 3.68 -19.38 -53.74
CA PRO A 386 4.58 -18.30 -54.13
C PRO A 386 4.88 -18.35 -55.64
N PRO A 387 4.62 -17.27 -56.40
CA PRO A 387 5.06 -17.17 -57.78
C PRO A 387 6.59 -17.11 -57.89
N ALA A 388 7.15 -17.56 -59.01
CA ALA A 388 8.59 -17.55 -59.25
C ALA A 388 9.17 -16.13 -59.12
N GLY A 389 10.19 -15.97 -58.27
CA GLY A 389 10.84 -14.68 -57.99
C GLY A 389 10.25 -13.88 -56.82
N TYR A 390 9.20 -14.39 -56.16
CA TYR A 390 8.55 -13.75 -55.00
C TYR A 390 8.68 -14.56 -53.70
N GLU A 391 9.52 -15.59 -53.67
CA GLU A 391 9.69 -16.52 -52.55
C GLU A 391 10.22 -15.83 -51.28
N GLU A 392 11.06 -14.80 -51.45
CA GLU A 392 11.66 -14.03 -50.35
C GLU A 392 10.93 -12.70 -50.07
N THR A 393 9.73 -12.51 -50.63
CA THR A 393 8.90 -11.31 -50.40
C THR A 393 8.57 -11.17 -48.91
N ARG A 394 8.59 -9.94 -48.40
CA ARG A 394 8.11 -9.60 -47.05
C ARG A 394 6.82 -8.79 -47.13
N ILE A 395 6.04 -8.78 -46.05
CA ILE A 395 4.82 -7.98 -45.97
C ILE A 395 5.09 -6.49 -46.25
N ALA A 396 6.22 -5.96 -45.80
CA ALA A 396 6.66 -4.60 -46.12
C ALA A 396 6.72 -4.31 -47.64
N ASN A 397 7.06 -5.30 -48.48
CA ASN A 397 7.10 -5.11 -49.92
C ASN A 397 5.70 -4.94 -50.54
N LEU A 398 4.67 -5.46 -49.86
CA LEU A 398 3.27 -5.42 -50.25
C LEU A 398 2.54 -4.17 -49.72
N ILE A 399 3.18 -3.41 -48.83
CA ILE A 399 2.65 -2.18 -48.25
C ILE A 399 3.20 -0.97 -49.03
N ASP A 400 2.34 -0.01 -49.29
CA ASP A 400 2.70 1.34 -49.66
C ASP A 400 2.75 2.19 -48.39
N PHE A 401 3.97 2.49 -47.93
CA PHE A 401 4.21 3.25 -46.71
C PHE A 401 3.94 4.75 -46.87
N GLU A 402 3.95 5.29 -48.09
CA GLU A 402 3.66 6.71 -48.32
C GLU A 402 2.16 6.97 -48.17
N ASN A 403 1.34 6.05 -48.67
CA ASN A 403 -0.12 6.17 -48.63
C ASN A 403 -0.77 5.39 -47.46
N GLY A 404 -0.01 4.56 -46.75
CA GLY A 404 -0.53 3.73 -45.66
C GLY A 404 -1.53 2.66 -46.13
N THR A 405 -1.41 2.22 -47.38
CA THR A 405 -2.34 1.25 -48.00
C THR A 405 -1.61 0.03 -48.54
N TRP A 406 -2.37 -1.01 -48.88
CA TRP A 406 -1.83 -2.18 -49.56
C TRP A 406 -1.57 -1.87 -51.04
N LYS A 407 -0.49 -2.40 -51.62
CA LYS A 407 -0.25 -2.36 -53.07
C LYS A 407 -1.19 -3.32 -53.79
N PHE A 408 -2.44 -2.88 -53.96
CA PHE A 408 -3.54 -3.73 -54.43
C PHE A 408 -3.25 -4.39 -55.78
N ASP A 409 -2.62 -3.69 -56.73
CA ASP A 409 -2.30 -4.25 -58.05
C ASP A 409 -1.29 -5.40 -57.97
N LEU A 410 -0.31 -5.29 -57.07
CA LEU A 410 0.67 -6.33 -56.83
C LEU A 410 0.02 -7.52 -56.11
N ILE A 411 -0.80 -7.26 -55.09
CA ILE A 411 -1.50 -8.30 -54.33
C ILE A 411 -2.49 -9.09 -55.19
N ASN A 412 -3.28 -8.41 -56.03
CA ASN A 412 -4.20 -9.05 -56.98
C ASN A 412 -3.48 -9.94 -58.01
N ARG A 413 -2.20 -9.66 -58.30
CA ARG A 413 -1.41 -10.41 -59.27
C ARG A 413 -0.78 -11.67 -58.68
N ILE A 414 -0.37 -11.62 -57.42
CA ILE A 414 0.44 -12.68 -56.79
C ILE A 414 -0.36 -13.58 -55.83
N PHE A 415 -1.54 -13.17 -55.36
CA PHE A 415 -2.42 -13.97 -54.50
C PHE A 415 -3.72 -14.36 -55.22
N ASN A 416 -4.30 -15.49 -54.82
CA ASN A 416 -5.63 -15.92 -55.25
C ASN A 416 -6.73 -15.02 -54.65
N GLN A 417 -7.92 -15.05 -55.24
CA GLN A 417 -9.02 -14.14 -54.87
C GLN A 417 -9.38 -14.19 -53.38
N ARG A 418 -9.40 -15.38 -52.77
CA ARG A 418 -9.73 -15.56 -51.35
C ARG A 418 -8.72 -14.84 -50.45
N ASP A 419 -7.43 -15.04 -50.71
CA ASP A 419 -6.37 -14.43 -49.91
C ASP A 419 -6.33 -12.92 -50.16
N VAL A 420 -6.52 -12.47 -51.40
CA VAL A 420 -6.67 -11.05 -51.75
C VAL A 420 -7.75 -10.38 -50.91
N ASP A 421 -8.96 -10.93 -50.87
CA ASP A 421 -10.08 -10.36 -50.13
C ASP A 421 -9.77 -10.28 -48.63
N ALA A 422 -9.13 -11.32 -48.11
CA ALA A 422 -8.73 -11.38 -46.71
C ALA A 422 -7.58 -10.43 -46.36
N ILE A 423 -6.62 -10.21 -47.27
CA ILE A 423 -5.50 -9.26 -47.08
C ILE A 423 -6.02 -7.82 -47.09
N LYS A 424 -6.91 -7.49 -48.01
CA LYS A 424 -7.50 -6.15 -48.14
C LYS A 424 -8.29 -5.73 -46.89
N ASP A 425 -8.89 -6.68 -46.19
CA ASP A 425 -9.65 -6.43 -44.94
C ASP A 425 -8.75 -6.22 -43.71
N ILE A 426 -7.43 -6.42 -43.83
CA ILE A 426 -6.50 -6.20 -42.71
C ILE A 426 -6.15 -4.70 -42.62
N PRO A 427 -6.53 -4.00 -41.53
CA PRO A 427 -6.21 -2.59 -41.37
C PRO A 427 -4.74 -2.38 -40.99
N LEU A 428 -4.07 -1.44 -41.66
CA LEU A 428 -2.68 -1.04 -41.43
C LEU A 428 -2.61 0.15 -40.46
N LEU A 429 -2.57 -0.10 -39.16
CA LEU A 429 -2.76 0.94 -38.12
C LEU A 429 -1.47 1.42 -37.42
N GLN A 430 -0.39 0.63 -37.42
CA GLN A 430 0.85 0.89 -36.66
C GLN A 430 2.10 0.54 -37.48
N LEU A 431 2.26 1.19 -38.65
CA LEU A 431 3.32 0.88 -39.63
C LEU A 431 4.73 1.33 -39.17
N ASP A 432 4.81 2.16 -38.14
CA ASP A 432 6.02 2.66 -37.49
C ASP A 432 6.55 1.72 -36.37
N GLU A 433 5.72 0.78 -35.91
CA GLU A 433 6.07 -0.18 -34.88
C GLU A 433 6.56 -1.53 -35.46
N ALA A 434 7.31 -2.32 -34.70
CA ALA A 434 7.75 -3.64 -35.15
C ALA A 434 6.61 -4.67 -35.15
N ASP A 435 6.67 -5.67 -36.04
CA ASP A 435 5.71 -6.79 -36.08
C ASP A 435 5.58 -7.49 -34.71
N THR A 436 4.36 -7.69 -34.22
CA THR A 436 4.09 -8.22 -32.86
C THR A 436 3.32 -9.54 -32.86
N LEU A 437 3.63 -10.42 -31.92
CA LEU A 437 2.83 -11.62 -31.65
C LEU A 437 1.54 -11.24 -30.92
N THR A 438 0.38 -11.69 -31.40
CA THR A 438 -0.92 -11.28 -30.84
C THR A 438 -1.79 -12.43 -30.35
N TRP A 439 -2.55 -12.14 -29.29
CA TRP A 439 -3.49 -13.04 -28.64
C TRP A 439 -4.90 -12.82 -29.20
N ASN A 440 -5.37 -13.75 -30.04
CA ASN A 440 -6.62 -13.60 -30.79
C ASN A 440 -7.91 -13.87 -30.00
N LEU A 441 -7.81 -14.14 -28.68
CA LEU A 441 -8.97 -14.40 -27.79
C LEU A 441 -9.45 -13.14 -27.06
N ASN A 442 -8.84 -11.99 -27.34
CA ASN A 442 -9.26 -10.69 -26.86
C ASN A 442 -9.27 -9.72 -28.05
N ARG A 443 -10.31 -8.87 -28.15
CA ARG A 443 -10.44 -7.85 -29.21
C ARG A 443 -9.26 -6.86 -29.25
N LYS A 444 -8.53 -6.72 -28.14
CA LYS A 444 -7.33 -5.87 -28.04
C LYS A 444 -6.03 -6.57 -28.46
N GLY A 445 -6.06 -7.84 -28.86
CA GLY A 445 -4.86 -8.59 -29.26
C GLY A 445 -3.87 -8.90 -28.12
N SER A 446 -4.20 -8.51 -26.88
CA SER A 446 -3.33 -8.63 -25.72
C SER A 446 -3.68 -9.85 -24.86
N TYR A 447 -2.64 -10.57 -24.44
CA TYR A 447 -2.79 -11.71 -23.53
C TYR A 447 -3.33 -11.26 -22.17
N SER A 448 -4.33 -11.98 -21.66
CA SER A 448 -4.73 -11.87 -20.26
C SER A 448 -4.91 -13.26 -19.65
N VAL A 449 -4.42 -13.42 -18.42
CA VAL A 449 -4.61 -14.65 -17.62
C VAL A 449 -6.09 -15.01 -17.53
N LYS A 450 -6.97 -14.00 -17.42
CA LYS A 450 -8.42 -14.17 -17.44
C LYS A 450 -8.92 -14.84 -18.73
N SER A 451 -8.55 -14.33 -19.91
CA SER A 451 -8.96 -14.90 -21.20
C SER A 451 -8.41 -16.31 -21.44
N ALA A 452 -7.17 -16.57 -21.01
CA ALA A 452 -6.57 -17.90 -21.10
C ALA A 452 -7.25 -18.90 -20.16
N TYR A 453 -7.58 -18.46 -18.94
CA TYR A 453 -8.32 -19.28 -17.97
C TYR A 453 -9.71 -19.65 -18.47
N TYR A 454 -10.49 -18.71 -19.03
CA TYR A 454 -11.81 -19.03 -19.59
C TYR A 454 -11.74 -20.02 -20.76
N LEU A 455 -10.76 -19.88 -21.67
CA LEU A 455 -10.54 -20.84 -22.75
C LEU A 455 -10.23 -22.24 -22.22
N ILE A 456 -9.32 -22.33 -21.25
CA ILE A 456 -8.92 -23.59 -20.60
C ILE A 456 -10.13 -24.21 -19.89
N MET A 457 -10.92 -23.39 -19.18
CA MET A 457 -12.12 -23.84 -18.47
C MET A 457 -13.26 -24.28 -19.40
N GLU A 458 -13.45 -23.63 -20.56
CA GLU A 458 -14.45 -24.05 -21.56
C GLU A 458 -14.03 -25.28 -22.37
N SER A 459 -12.73 -25.46 -22.63
CA SER A 459 -12.23 -26.55 -23.47
C SER A 459 -11.83 -27.83 -22.73
N LEU A 460 -11.47 -27.75 -21.44
CA LEU A 460 -11.01 -28.92 -20.65
C LEU A 460 -12.02 -29.43 -19.63
N LEU A 461 -13.00 -28.61 -19.22
CA LEU A 461 -13.94 -28.97 -18.17
C LEU A 461 -15.37 -28.68 -18.62
N CYS A 462 -16.12 -29.73 -18.93
CA CYS A 462 -17.57 -29.63 -19.07
C CYS A 462 -18.14 -28.96 -17.81
N ASN A 463 -18.64 -27.74 -17.95
CA ASN A 463 -19.08 -26.88 -16.84
C ASN A 463 -20.39 -27.36 -16.17
N SER A 464 -20.81 -28.61 -16.43
CA SER A 464 -21.93 -29.26 -15.75
C SER A 464 -21.66 -29.56 -14.28
N ILE A 465 -20.38 -29.78 -13.89
CA ILE A 465 -20.01 -30.14 -12.51
C ILE A 465 -19.89 -28.91 -11.59
N SER A 466 -19.68 -27.71 -12.15
CA SER A 466 -19.43 -26.48 -11.38
C SER A 466 -20.71 -25.73 -10.96
N ARG A 467 -21.89 -26.15 -11.44
CA ARG A 467 -23.18 -25.62 -10.97
C ARG A 467 -23.68 -26.46 -9.80
N LEU A 468 -23.01 -26.34 -8.65
CA LEU A 468 -23.57 -26.84 -7.39
C LEU A 468 -24.87 -26.06 -7.10
N PRO A 469 -26.00 -26.76 -6.88
CA PRO A 469 -27.26 -26.11 -6.54
C PRO A 469 -27.11 -25.36 -5.21
N GLY A 470 -27.45 -24.08 -5.21
CA GLY A 470 -27.36 -23.23 -4.03
C GLY A 470 -27.88 -21.83 -4.34
N ASP A 471 -28.71 -21.28 -3.45
CA ASP A 471 -29.19 -19.90 -3.57
C ASP A 471 -28.12 -18.92 -3.06
N TRP A 472 -27.00 -18.85 -3.77
CA TRP A 472 -25.84 -18.03 -3.41
C TRP A 472 -26.19 -16.55 -3.28
N LYS A 473 -27.27 -16.09 -3.93
CA LYS A 473 -27.78 -14.72 -3.80
C LYS A 473 -28.14 -14.40 -2.34
N LYS A 474 -28.70 -15.36 -1.60
CA LYS A 474 -29.00 -15.19 -0.16
C LYS A 474 -27.72 -15.00 0.66
N LEU A 475 -26.68 -15.81 0.41
CA LEU A 475 -25.39 -15.69 1.11
C LEU A 475 -24.74 -14.32 0.88
N TRP A 476 -24.75 -13.83 -0.36
CA TRP A 476 -24.17 -12.52 -0.69
C TRP A 476 -25.00 -11.33 -0.20
N ALA A 477 -26.32 -11.52 0.00
CA ALA A 477 -27.23 -10.52 0.54
C ALA A 477 -27.16 -10.34 2.07
N LEU A 478 -26.47 -11.24 2.80
CA LEU A 478 -26.36 -11.14 4.26
C LEU A 478 -25.71 -9.80 4.70
N PRO A 479 -26.19 -9.14 5.77
CA PRO A 479 -25.62 -7.89 6.26
C PRO A 479 -24.39 -8.12 7.15
N ILE A 480 -23.40 -8.86 6.65
CA ILE A 480 -22.17 -9.22 7.37
C ILE A 480 -20.92 -8.80 6.58
N PRO A 481 -19.74 -8.64 7.23
CA PRO A 481 -18.49 -8.29 6.55
C PRO A 481 -18.14 -9.20 5.37
N HIS A 482 -17.56 -8.63 4.31
CA HIS A 482 -17.33 -9.36 3.04
C HIS A 482 -16.34 -10.54 3.19
N ASN A 483 -15.34 -10.41 4.06
CA ASN A 483 -14.43 -11.50 4.41
C ASN A 483 -15.18 -12.70 5.03
N MET A 484 -16.20 -12.44 5.86
CA MET A 484 -17.06 -13.50 6.41
C MET A 484 -17.91 -14.16 5.32
N LYS A 485 -18.40 -13.41 4.33
CA LYS A 485 -19.12 -13.99 3.18
C LYS A 485 -18.24 -14.91 2.34
N ILE A 486 -17.00 -14.49 2.05
CA ILE A 486 -16.01 -15.31 1.33
C ILE A 486 -15.67 -16.56 2.12
N PHE A 487 -15.52 -16.43 3.44
CA PHE A 487 -15.25 -17.54 4.33
C PHE A 487 -16.41 -18.55 4.34
N LEU A 488 -17.67 -18.09 4.51
CA LEU A 488 -18.86 -18.95 4.46
C LEU A 488 -19.03 -19.62 3.10
N TRP A 489 -18.76 -18.89 2.01
CA TRP A 489 -18.78 -19.47 0.67
C TRP A 489 -17.71 -20.56 0.53
N SER A 490 -16.51 -20.33 1.07
CA SER A 490 -15.41 -21.31 1.02
C SER A 490 -15.71 -22.54 1.87
N LEU A 491 -16.37 -22.34 3.00
CA LEU A 491 -16.85 -23.39 3.89
C LEU A 491 -17.91 -24.25 3.21
N LEU A 492 -18.95 -23.64 2.62
CA LEU A 492 -20.03 -24.33 1.91
C LEU A 492 -19.58 -25.03 0.62
N ARG A 493 -18.40 -24.67 0.09
CA ARG A 493 -17.79 -25.31 -1.07
C ARG A 493 -16.77 -26.40 -0.72
N ASP A 494 -16.60 -26.70 0.56
CA ASP A 494 -15.58 -27.63 1.06
C ASP A 494 -14.17 -27.32 0.50
N CYS A 495 -13.83 -26.04 0.36
CA CYS A 495 -12.53 -25.63 -0.19
C CYS A 495 -11.60 -25.01 0.86
N LEU A 496 -12.00 -24.99 2.12
CA LEU A 496 -11.12 -24.66 3.23
C LEU A 496 -10.02 -25.73 3.38
N PRO A 497 -8.82 -25.35 3.83
CA PRO A 497 -7.68 -26.26 3.96
C PRO A 497 -7.77 -27.11 5.24
N SER A 498 -8.90 -27.77 5.49
CA SER A 498 -8.99 -28.78 6.55
C SER A 498 -8.09 -29.98 6.24
N ARG A 499 -7.64 -30.71 7.27
CA ARG A 499 -6.78 -31.89 7.04
C ARG A 499 -7.45 -32.91 6.12
N GLN A 500 -8.77 -33.08 6.18
CA GLN A 500 -9.50 -33.92 5.23
C GLN A 500 -9.31 -33.44 3.76
N CYS A 501 -9.50 -32.15 3.49
CA CYS A 501 -9.31 -31.58 2.15
C CYS A 501 -7.84 -31.60 1.70
N LEU A 502 -6.89 -31.43 2.63
CA LEU A 502 -5.46 -31.50 2.36
C LEU A 502 -5.01 -32.92 2.00
N GLN A 503 -5.50 -33.93 2.72
CA GLN A 503 -5.24 -35.34 2.42
C GLN A 503 -5.81 -35.75 1.06
N GLN A 504 -7.03 -35.32 0.73
CA GLN A 504 -7.61 -35.54 -0.61
C GLN A 504 -6.78 -34.93 -1.74
N LYS A 505 -6.01 -33.88 -1.44
CA LYS A 505 -5.09 -33.22 -2.39
C LYS A 505 -3.66 -33.76 -2.33
N GLY A 506 -3.43 -34.86 -1.63
CA GLY A 506 -2.13 -35.54 -1.55
C GLY A 506 -1.12 -34.86 -0.62
N VAL A 507 -1.55 -33.97 0.27
CA VAL A 507 -0.67 -33.34 1.27
C VAL A 507 -0.50 -34.29 2.46
N PRO A 508 0.73 -34.68 2.83
CA PRO A 508 0.98 -35.57 3.95
C PRO A 508 0.71 -34.83 5.27
N CYS A 509 -0.42 -35.13 5.91
CA CYS A 509 -0.80 -34.62 7.22
C CYS A 509 -1.66 -35.65 7.96
N THR A 510 -1.78 -35.52 9.28
CA THR A 510 -2.64 -36.38 10.11
C THR A 510 -4.12 -36.14 9.79
N SER A 511 -5.00 -37.11 10.07
CA SER A 511 -6.44 -36.96 9.83
C SER A 511 -7.20 -36.40 11.03
N LEU A 512 -6.63 -36.49 12.23
CA LEU A 512 -7.27 -36.09 13.48
C LEU A 512 -7.38 -34.58 13.62
N CYS A 513 -8.44 -34.10 14.25
CA CYS A 513 -8.61 -32.70 14.60
C CYS A 513 -7.57 -32.26 15.63
N PRO A 514 -6.90 -31.10 15.45
CA PRO A 514 -5.90 -30.59 16.39
C PRO A 514 -6.50 -30.09 17.70
N HIS A 515 -7.83 -29.94 17.78
CA HIS A 515 -8.51 -29.42 18.95
C HIS A 515 -9.04 -30.52 19.87
N CYS A 516 -9.75 -31.52 19.32
CA CYS A 516 -10.29 -32.62 20.12
C CYS A 516 -9.42 -33.89 20.10
N GLU A 517 -8.50 -34.02 19.13
CA GLU A 517 -7.65 -35.19 18.87
C GLU A 517 -8.39 -36.55 18.71
N ALA A 518 -9.72 -36.56 18.75
CA ALA A 518 -10.54 -37.76 18.82
C ALA A 518 -11.31 -38.08 17.52
N ALA A 519 -11.53 -37.07 16.67
CA ALA A 519 -12.30 -37.21 15.44
C ALA A 519 -11.56 -36.63 14.23
N GLN A 520 -11.99 -37.00 13.02
CA GLN A 520 -11.38 -36.49 11.78
C GLN A 520 -11.66 -35.00 11.59
N GLU A 521 -10.64 -34.26 11.15
CA GLU A 521 -10.72 -32.82 10.90
C GLU A 521 -11.42 -32.54 9.55
N SER A 522 -12.74 -32.56 9.56
CA SER A 522 -13.59 -32.08 8.45
C SER A 522 -14.02 -30.64 8.69
N ASN A 523 -14.43 -29.94 7.64
CA ASN A 523 -14.97 -28.58 7.76
C ASN A 523 -16.19 -28.55 8.70
N TRP A 524 -17.10 -29.53 8.62
CA TRP A 524 -18.21 -29.61 9.55
C TRP A 524 -17.75 -29.84 11.00
N HIS A 525 -16.76 -30.73 11.19
CA HIS A 525 -16.23 -31.00 12.52
C HIS A 525 -15.58 -29.75 13.13
N ILE A 526 -14.72 -29.03 12.41
CA ILE A 526 -14.04 -27.83 12.92
C ILE A 526 -15.04 -26.75 13.36
N PHE A 527 -16.16 -26.57 12.65
CA PHE A 527 -17.07 -25.43 12.90
C PHE A 527 -18.34 -25.78 13.67
N PHE A 528 -18.74 -27.04 13.73
CA PHE A 528 -20.01 -27.44 14.36
C PHE A 528 -19.90 -28.71 15.20
N GLY A 529 -19.08 -29.68 14.77
CA GLY A 529 -19.01 -31.00 15.40
C GLY A 529 -17.98 -31.16 16.51
N CYS A 530 -16.97 -30.30 16.57
CA CYS A 530 -15.90 -30.38 17.54
C CYS A 530 -16.42 -29.89 18.89
N GLN A 531 -16.02 -30.57 19.97
CA GLN A 531 -16.40 -30.19 21.33
C GLN A 531 -16.00 -28.73 21.63
N GLU A 532 -14.83 -28.30 21.18
CA GLU A 532 -14.38 -26.91 21.29
C GLU A 532 -15.25 -25.94 20.49
N ALA A 533 -15.70 -26.33 19.29
CA ALA A 533 -16.59 -25.50 18.48
C ALA A 533 -17.98 -25.37 19.11
N GLN A 534 -18.47 -26.44 19.74
CA GLN A 534 -19.75 -26.45 20.47
C GLN A 534 -19.74 -25.58 21.73
N ILE A 535 -18.57 -25.33 22.33
CA ILE A 535 -18.43 -24.41 23.47
C ILE A 535 -18.53 -22.95 23.02
N VAL A 536 -18.17 -22.66 21.77
CA VAL A 536 -18.22 -21.30 21.19
C VAL A 536 -19.64 -20.91 20.77
N TRP A 537 -20.44 -21.88 20.33
CA TRP A 537 -21.88 -21.71 20.04
C TRP A 537 -22.68 -21.63 21.34
#